data_AF-A0A0R2U4J6-F1
#
_entry.id   AF-A0A0R2U4J6-F1
#
_cell.length_a   1.000
_cell.length_b   1.000
_cell.length_c   1.000
_cell.angle_alpha   90.00
_cell.angle_beta   90.00
_cell.angle_gamma   90.00
#
_symmetry.space_group_name_H-M   'P 1'
#
loop_
_entity.id
_entity.type
_entity.pdbx_description
1 polymer ?
#
loop_
_entity_poly.entity_id
_entity_poly.type
_entity_poly.pdbx_seq_one_letter_code
_entity_poly.pdbx_strand_id
1 'polypeptide(L)'
;MKILGGSSRASVLTLRKSLADLVSKQSATDAAQFSADLFTALTVLSSSVGLRRALTDNSRDAASKAELISNLFGKNVTEAAKTLFSQAASLRWSNPAEIADAIENLAVESASAAADKSGELEKLENQLFDFARVLIANPEFRQALNTASDTDANKVSLLESVVNGKYSLPTINLLKRVVV
;
A
#
# COMPACT_ATOMS: atom_id res chain seq x y z
N MET A 1 -1.39 9.76 11.14
CA MET A 1 -2.54 9.05 10.54
C MET A 1 -3.63 10.06 10.24
N LYS A 2 -4.06 10.18 8.99
CA LYS A 2 -5.16 11.08 8.63
C LYS A 2 -6.46 10.53 9.21
N ILE A 3 -7.26 11.39 9.83
CA ILE A 3 -8.53 10.97 10.43
C ILE A 3 -9.52 10.72 9.30
N LEU A 4 -9.92 9.45 9.11
CA LEU A 4 -10.93 9.08 8.12
C LEU A 4 -12.33 9.56 8.53
N GLY A 5 -13.12 9.97 7.55
CA GLY A 5 -14.56 10.19 7.71
C GLY A 5 -15.34 8.92 8.06
N GLY A 6 -16.55 9.08 8.62
CA GLY A 6 -17.34 7.98 9.18
C GLY A 6 -17.64 6.86 8.17
N SER A 7 -18.04 7.21 6.94
CA SER A 7 -18.28 6.22 5.88
C SER A 7 -16.99 5.50 5.47
N SER A 8 -15.88 6.23 5.35
CA SER A 8 -14.58 5.65 5.01
C SER A 8 -14.09 4.67 6.07
N ARG A 9 -14.31 4.94 7.37
CA ARG A 9 -14.00 3.98 8.44
C ARG A 9 -14.78 2.67 8.28
N ALA A 10 -16.08 2.75 7.98
CA ALA A 10 -16.90 1.55 7.75
C ALA A 10 -16.41 0.76 6.52
N SER A 11 -16.07 1.46 5.44
CA SER A 11 -15.52 0.86 4.22
C SER A 11 -14.18 0.17 4.48
N VAL A 12 -13.27 0.78 5.24
CA VAL A 12 -12.00 0.16 5.64
C VAL A 12 -12.23 -1.10 6.48
N LEU A 13 -13.18 -1.10 7.42
CA LEU A 13 -13.49 -2.30 8.20
C LEU A 13 -13.99 -3.45 7.32
N THR A 14 -14.80 -3.15 6.31
CA THR A 14 -15.25 -4.14 5.33
C THR A 14 -14.07 -4.70 4.52
N LEU A 15 -13.19 -3.83 4.02
CA LEU A 15 -12.02 -4.24 3.24
C LEU A 15 -11.01 -5.03 4.06
N ARG A 16 -10.81 -4.70 5.34
CA ARG A 16 -9.94 -5.47 6.24
C ARG A 16 -10.41 -6.91 6.44
N LYS A 17 -11.72 -7.13 6.54
CA LYS A 17 -12.28 -8.49 6.61
C LYS A 17 -11.95 -9.27 5.34
N SER A 18 -12.18 -8.65 4.18
CA SER A 18 -11.88 -9.28 2.89
C SER A 18 -10.37 -9.53 2.69
N LEU A 19 -9.51 -8.62 3.16
CA LEU A 19 -8.07 -8.82 3.17
C LEU A 19 -7.68 -10.02 4.06
N ALA A 20 -8.21 -10.10 5.28
CA ALA A 20 -7.92 -11.22 6.18
C ALA A 20 -8.37 -12.56 5.57
N ASP A 21 -9.55 -12.61 4.96
CA ASP A 21 -10.07 -13.80 4.28
C ASP A 21 -9.21 -14.22 3.08
N LEU A 22 -8.71 -13.26 2.29
CA LEU A 22 -7.81 -13.52 1.16
C LEU A 22 -6.44 -14.02 1.64
N VAL A 23 -5.81 -13.28 2.55
CA VAL A 23 -4.46 -13.56 3.04
C VAL A 23 -4.42 -14.87 3.82
N SER A 24 -5.47 -15.24 4.57
CA SER A 24 -5.51 -16.52 5.28
C SER A 24 -5.32 -17.73 4.36
N LYS A 25 -5.77 -17.63 3.10
CA LYS A 25 -5.71 -18.70 2.08
C LYS A 25 -4.43 -18.66 1.22
N GLN A 26 -3.61 -17.62 1.38
CA GLN A 26 -2.40 -17.39 0.59
C GLN A 26 -1.15 -17.94 1.27
N SER A 27 -0.15 -18.31 0.47
CA SER A 27 1.22 -18.51 0.95
C SER A 27 1.87 -17.17 1.36
N ALA A 28 3.03 -17.22 2.03
CA ALA A 28 3.79 -16.00 2.33
C ALA A 28 4.16 -15.23 1.05
N THR A 29 4.57 -15.94 0.00
CA THR A 29 4.93 -15.37 -1.31
C THR A 29 3.74 -14.71 -1.98
N ASP A 30 2.57 -15.36 -1.99
CA ASP A 30 1.36 -14.81 -2.61
C ASP A 30 0.85 -13.58 -1.86
N ALA A 31 0.91 -13.58 -0.53
CA ALA A 31 0.54 -12.42 0.29
C ALA A 31 1.52 -11.25 0.10
N ALA A 32 2.80 -11.53 -0.12
CA ALA A 32 3.80 -10.51 -0.46
C ALA A 32 3.54 -9.91 -1.86
N GLN A 33 3.21 -10.74 -2.84
CA GLN A 33 2.81 -10.27 -4.18
C GLN A 33 1.52 -9.44 -4.11
N PHE A 34 0.53 -9.89 -3.35
CA PHE A 34 -0.71 -9.15 -3.14
C PHE A 34 -0.45 -7.77 -2.53
N SER A 35 0.40 -7.66 -1.51
CA SER A 35 0.85 -6.37 -0.98
C SER A 35 1.50 -5.48 -2.04
N ALA A 36 2.40 -6.04 -2.86
CA ALA A 36 3.05 -5.30 -3.93
C ALA A 36 2.05 -4.79 -4.99
N ASP A 37 1.03 -5.58 -5.31
CA ASP A 37 -0.06 -5.17 -6.21
C ASP A 37 -0.89 -4.02 -5.62
N LEU A 38 -1.17 -4.06 -4.32
CA LEU A 38 -1.87 -2.97 -3.63
C LEU A 38 -1.06 -1.66 -3.68
N PHE A 39 0.27 -1.72 -3.51
CA PHE A 39 1.13 -0.55 -3.68
C PHE A 39 1.22 -0.05 -5.13
N THR A 40 1.20 -0.96 -6.11
CA THR A 40 1.11 -0.59 -7.54
C THR A 40 -0.16 0.21 -7.80
N ALA A 41 -1.28 -0.26 -7.29
CA ALA A 41 -2.54 0.45 -7.43
C ALA A 41 -2.62 1.74 -6.60
N LEU A 42 -1.99 1.80 -5.42
CA LEU A 42 -1.81 3.06 -4.70
C LEU A 42 -1.07 4.09 -5.56
N THR A 43 0.02 3.70 -6.23
CA THR A 43 0.78 4.59 -7.12
C THR A 43 -0.12 5.19 -8.22
N VAL A 44 -0.98 4.35 -8.81
CA VAL A 44 -1.93 4.79 -9.84
C VAL A 44 -3.04 5.67 -9.26
N LEU A 45 -3.56 5.35 -8.07
CA LEU A 45 -4.54 6.18 -7.39
C LEU A 45 -3.96 7.55 -7.02
N SER A 46 -2.71 7.61 -6.56
CA SER A 46 -2.04 8.83 -6.13
C SER A 46 -1.77 9.78 -7.29
N SER A 47 -1.45 9.26 -8.48
CA SER A 47 -1.14 10.06 -9.67
C SER A 47 -2.36 10.75 -10.32
N SER A 48 -3.59 10.32 -10.02
CA SER A 48 -4.79 10.86 -10.67
C SER A 48 -5.96 11.14 -9.71
N VAL A 49 -6.19 12.42 -9.42
CA VAL A 49 -7.40 12.89 -8.71
C VAL A 49 -8.68 12.49 -9.46
N GLY A 50 -8.66 12.56 -10.79
CA GLY A 50 -9.80 12.20 -11.64
C GLY A 50 -10.17 10.73 -11.51
N LEU A 51 -9.18 9.84 -11.47
CA LEU A 51 -9.40 8.41 -11.25
C LEU A 51 -10.02 8.15 -9.88
N ARG A 52 -9.48 8.76 -8.81
CA ARG A 52 -10.06 8.62 -7.46
C ARG A 52 -11.51 9.06 -7.42
N ARG A 53 -11.85 10.15 -8.10
CA ARG A 53 -13.25 10.63 -8.21
C ARG A 53 -14.11 9.63 -8.99
N ALA A 54 -13.64 9.13 -10.13
CA ALA A 54 -14.39 8.17 -10.93
C ALA A 54 -14.67 6.86 -10.17
N LEU A 55 -13.72 6.37 -9.38
CA LEU A 55 -13.87 5.15 -8.59
C LEU A 55 -14.78 5.34 -7.37
N THR A 56 -14.80 6.53 -6.78
CA THR A 56 -15.62 6.84 -5.59
C THR A 56 -16.97 7.48 -5.91
N ASP A 57 -17.27 7.72 -7.19
CA ASP A 57 -18.55 8.26 -7.66
C ASP A 57 -19.69 7.24 -7.45
N ASN A 58 -20.61 7.53 -6.55
CA ASN A 58 -21.72 6.64 -6.21
C ASN A 58 -22.82 6.56 -7.29
N SER A 59 -22.78 7.42 -8.32
CA SER A 59 -23.74 7.40 -9.43
C SER A 59 -23.36 6.38 -10.52
N ARG A 60 -22.10 5.95 -10.55
CA ARG A 60 -21.60 4.90 -11.45
C ARG A 60 -21.89 3.53 -10.87
N ASP A 61 -22.38 2.61 -11.71
CA ASP A 61 -22.62 1.24 -11.30
C ASP A 61 -21.31 0.49 -11.02
N ALA A 62 -21.41 -0.59 -10.23
CA ALA A 62 -20.25 -1.36 -9.81
C ALA A 62 -19.55 -2.10 -10.97
N ALA A 63 -20.29 -2.50 -12.01
CA ALA A 63 -19.70 -3.23 -13.14
C ALA A 63 -18.81 -2.30 -13.97
N SER A 64 -19.26 -1.08 -14.25
CA SER A 64 -18.46 -0.05 -14.94
C SER A 64 -17.16 0.27 -14.18
N LYS A 65 -17.20 0.31 -12.85
CA LYS A 65 -15.99 0.53 -12.03
C LYS A 65 -15.05 -0.67 -12.04
N ALA A 66 -15.59 -1.89 -11.96
CA ALA A 66 -14.80 -3.11 -12.04
C ALA A 66 -14.13 -3.26 -13.41
N GLU A 67 -14.82 -2.91 -14.50
CA GLU A 67 -14.26 -2.89 -15.85
C GLU A 67 -13.12 -1.87 -15.96
N LEU A 68 -13.30 -0.66 -15.44
CA LEU A 68 -12.25 0.35 -15.39
C LEU A 68 -10.99 -0.18 -14.67
N ILE A 69 -11.17 -0.84 -13.51
CA ILE A 69 -10.06 -1.44 -12.75
C ILE A 69 -9.39 -2.54 -13.56
N SER A 70 -10.16 -3.42 -14.20
CA SER A 70 -9.64 -4.50 -15.03
C SER A 70 -8.81 -3.97 -16.20
N ASN A 71 -9.30 -2.94 -16.89
CA ASN A 71 -8.60 -2.31 -18.01
C ASN A 71 -7.33 -1.58 -17.57
N LEU A 72 -7.37 -0.92 -16.42
CA LEU A 72 -6.25 -0.15 -15.88
C LEU A 72 -5.08 -1.05 -15.47
N PHE A 73 -5.36 -2.16 -14.79
CA PHE A 73 -4.32 -3.02 -14.25
C PHE A 73 -4.01 -4.24 -15.13
N GLY A 74 -4.93 -4.68 -15.99
CA GLY A 74 -4.70 -5.77 -16.95
C GLY A 74 -4.05 -6.99 -16.30
N LYS A 75 -2.92 -7.45 -16.83
CA LYS A 75 -2.15 -8.57 -16.26
C LYS A 75 -1.08 -8.14 -15.24
N ASN A 76 -0.99 -6.85 -14.93
CA ASN A 76 0.06 -6.29 -14.07
C ASN A 76 -0.20 -6.52 -12.57
N VAL A 77 -1.44 -6.83 -12.19
CA VAL A 77 -1.82 -7.17 -10.81
C VAL A 77 -2.64 -8.44 -10.80
N THR A 78 -2.58 -9.17 -9.69
CA THR A 78 -3.32 -10.41 -9.47
C THR A 78 -4.84 -10.19 -9.40
N GLU A 79 -5.60 -11.25 -9.67
CA GLU A 79 -7.07 -11.22 -9.52
C GLU A 79 -7.53 -10.93 -8.09
N ALA A 80 -6.76 -11.36 -7.08
CA ALA A 80 -7.03 -11.04 -5.68
C ALA A 80 -6.99 -9.52 -5.46
N ALA A 81 -5.97 -8.84 -5.99
CA ALA A 81 -5.86 -7.37 -5.90
C ALA A 81 -7.03 -6.70 -6.62
N LYS A 82 -7.34 -7.09 -7.86
CA LYS A 82 -8.47 -6.52 -8.61
C LYS A 82 -9.81 -6.71 -7.88
N THR A 83 -9.99 -7.85 -7.23
CA THR A 83 -11.21 -8.14 -6.46
C THR A 83 -11.32 -7.19 -5.27
N LEU A 84 -10.25 -7.02 -4.48
CA LEU A 84 -10.23 -6.07 -3.37
C LEU A 84 -10.45 -4.62 -3.86
N PHE A 85 -9.84 -4.22 -4.97
CA PHE A 85 -10.03 -2.90 -5.57
C PHE A 85 -11.46 -2.66 -6.06
N SER A 86 -12.06 -3.66 -6.70
CA SER A 86 -13.44 -3.57 -7.19
C SER A 86 -14.41 -3.45 -6.02
N GLN A 87 -14.16 -4.18 -4.93
CA GLN A 87 -14.88 -4.01 -3.68
C GLN A 87 -14.65 -2.62 -3.08
N ALA A 88 -13.42 -2.10 -3.05
CA ALA A 88 -13.15 -0.76 -2.56
C ALA A 88 -13.91 0.31 -3.36
N ALA A 89 -14.00 0.16 -4.68
CA ALA A 89 -14.71 1.07 -5.57
C ALA A 89 -16.25 0.97 -5.47
N SER A 90 -16.79 -0.16 -4.97
CA SER A 90 -18.23 -0.32 -4.72
C SER A 90 -18.67 0.22 -3.35
N LEU A 91 -17.70 0.53 -2.47
CA LEU A 91 -17.95 1.07 -1.14
C LEU A 91 -18.03 2.60 -1.14
N ARG A 92 -18.60 3.14 -0.06
CA ARG A 92 -18.80 4.59 0.12
C ARG A 92 -17.62 5.23 0.83
N TRP A 93 -17.11 6.31 0.24
CA TRP A 93 -16.01 7.09 0.80
C TRP A 93 -16.47 8.49 1.17
N SER A 94 -16.03 9.00 2.32
CA SER A 94 -16.31 10.37 2.75
C SER A 94 -15.53 11.39 1.92
N ASN A 95 -14.33 11.05 1.45
CA ASN A 95 -13.55 11.83 0.50
C ASN A 95 -12.88 10.90 -0.54
N PRO A 96 -12.84 11.26 -1.84
CA PRO A 96 -12.13 10.49 -2.86
C PRO A 96 -10.65 10.21 -2.54
N ALA A 97 -9.96 11.05 -1.76
CA ALA A 97 -8.59 10.79 -1.35
C ALA A 97 -8.47 9.61 -0.36
N GLU A 98 -9.51 9.34 0.42
CA GLU A 98 -9.45 8.34 1.50
C GLU A 98 -9.44 6.89 0.99
N ILE A 99 -9.83 6.64 -0.27
CA ILE A 99 -9.64 5.32 -0.90
C ILE A 99 -8.15 5.00 -1.05
N ALA A 100 -7.31 5.99 -1.37
CA ALA A 100 -5.87 5.79 -1.48
C ALA A 100 -5.26 5.54 -0.09
N ASP A 101 -5.63 6.35 0.91
CA ASP A 101 -5.22 6.16 2.30
C ASP A 101 -5.61 4.76 2.82
N ALA A 102 -6.79 4.26 2.47
CA ALA A 102 -7.23 2.91 2.84
C ALA A 102 -6.40 1.81 2.18
N ILE A 103 -6.14 1.93 0.88
CA ILE A 103 -5.36 0.95 0.13
C ILE A 103 -3.91 0.89 0.61
N GLU A 104 -3.31 2.03 0.95
CA GLU A 104 -1.99 2.08 1.58
C GLU A 104 -1.95 1.27 2.87
N ASN A 105 -2.90 1.50 3.78
CA ASN A 105 -2.98 0.77 5.05
C ASN A 105 -3.16 -0.75 4.82
N LEU A 106 -4.02 -1.13 3.88
CA LEU A 106 -4.24 -2.54 3.52
C LEU A 106 -2.99 -3.17 2.89
N ALA A 107 -2.22 -2.41 2.10
CA ALA A 107 -0.96 -2.88 1.53
C ALA A 107 0.08 -3.18 2.62
N VAL A 108 0.20 -2.30 3.63
CA VAL A 108 1.06 -2.51 4.80
C VAL A 108 0.58 -3.69 5.64
N GLU A 109 -0.72 -3.80 5.93
CA GLU A 109 -1.30 -4.93 6.67
C GLU A 109 -1.03 -6.26 5.95
N SER A 110 -1.14 -6.29 4.61
CA SER A 110 -0.79 -7.46 3.81
C SER A 110 0.70 -7.79 3.86
N ALA A 111 1.59 -6.78 3.85
CA ALA A 111 3.03 -7.00 3.97
C ALA A 111 3.39 -7.60 5.33
N SER A 112 2.80 -7.08 6.41
CA SER A 112 2.98 -7.60 7.76
C SER A 112 2.47 -9.04 7.87
N ALA A 113 1.31 -9.35 7.31
CA ALA A 113 0.77 -10.70 7.30
C ALA A 113 1.61 -11.68 6.45
N ALA A 114 2.22 -11.20 5.36
CA ALA A 114 3.18 -11.99 4.59
C ALA A 114 4.44 -12.30 5.41
N ALA A 115 4.98 -11.30 6.14
CA ALA A 115 6.13 -11.47 7.02
C ALA A 115 5.83 -12.42 8.19
N ASP A 116 4.61 -12.37 8.74
CA ASP A 116 4.14 -13.29 9.78
C ASP A 116 4.13 -14.74 9.29
N LYS A 117 3.56 -14.98 8.10
CA LYS A 117 3.57 -16.31 7.47
C LYS A 117 4.96 -16.86 7.20
N SER A 118 5.97 -16.00 7.04
CA SER A 118 7.37 -16.41 6.88
C SER A 118 8.16 -16.43 8.19
N GLY A 119 7.54 -16.15 9.34
CA GLY A 119 8.22 -16.09 10.64
C GLY A 119 9.16 -14.89 10.82
N GLU A 120 8.99 -13.83 10.03
CA GLU A 120 9.86 -12.65 10.00
C GLU A 120 9.16 -11.39 10.57
N LEU A 121 7.93 -11.51 11.11
CA LEU A 121 7.16 -10.35 11.60
C LEU A 121 7.88 -9.58 12.72
N GLU A 122 8.39 -10.28 13.74
CA GLU A 122 9.11 -9.64 14.84
C GLU A 122 10.37 -8.91 14.34
N LYS A 123 11.08 -9.52 13.39
CA LYS A 123 12.27 -8.92 12.78
C LYS A 123 11.93 -7.71 11.93
N LEU A 124 10.83 -7.76 11.17
CA LEU A 124 10.28 -6.63 10.44
C LEU A 124 9.97 -5.47 11.38
N GLU A 125 9.23 -5.72 12.45
CA GLU A 125 8.88 -4.72 13.47
C GLU A 125 10.13 -4.07 14.08
N ASN A 126 11.05 -4.89 14.57
CA ASN A 126 12.30 -4.41 15.17
C ASN A 126 13.12 -3.55 14.21
N GLN A 127 13.22 -3.96 12.95
CA GLN A 127 13.95 -3.21 11.93
C GLN A 127 13.25 -1.90 11.56
N LEU A 128 11.92 -1.85 11.50
CA LEU A 128 11.21 -0.58 11.28
C LEU A 128 11.44 0.41 12.44
N PHE A 129 11.46 -0.06 13.69
CA PHE A 129 11.80 0.77 14.84
C PHE A 129 13.27 1.22 14.83
N ASP A 130 14.20 0.34 14.47
CA ASP A 130 15.61 0.70 14.28
C ASP A 130 15.77 1.78 13.22
N PHE A 131 15.13 1.62 12.05
CA PHE A 131 15.19 2.61 10.99
C PHE A 131 14.59 3.95 11.39
N ALA A 132 13.49 3.95 12.15
CA ALA A 132 12.91 5.17 12.70
C ALA A 132 13.92 5.92 13.60
N ARG A 133 14.71 5.21 14.41
CA ARG A 133 15.79 5.80 15.21
C ARG A 133 16.91 6.33 14.33
N VAL A 134 17.29 5.63 13.26
CA VAL A 134 18.26 6.10 12.26
C VAL A 134 17.79 7.43 11.65
N LEU A 135 16.52 7.55 11.25
CA LEU A 135 15.96 8.79 10.70
C LEU A 135 15.96 9.95 11.70
N ILE A 136 15.70 9.67 12.98
CA ILE A 136 15.74 10.69 14.04
C ILE A 136 17.17 11.16 14.30
N ALA A 137 18.12 10.23 14.35
CA ALA A 137 19.52 10.54 14.59
C ALA A 137 20.22 11.24 13.41
N ASN A 138 19.67 11.13 12.19
CA ASN A 138 20.27 11.67 10.97
C ASN A 138 19.28 12.58 10.21
N PRO A 139 19.08 13.84 10.65
CA PRO A 139 18.14 14.77 10.03
C PRO A 139 18.41 15.06 8.56
N GLU A 140 19.68 15.14 8.15
CA GLU A 140 20.08 15.38 6.75
C GLU A 140 19.69 14.20 5.85
N PHE A 141 19.88 12.96 6.31
CA PHE A 141 19.44 11.76 5.59
C PHE A 141 17.91 11.75 5.43
N ARG A 142 17.18 12.04 6.51
CA ARG A 142 15.72 12.18 6.46
C ARG A 142 15.29 13.28 5.49
N GLN A 143 15.99 14.40 5.44
CA GLN A 143 15.68 15.49 4.52
C GLN A 143 15.95 15.08 3.06
N ALA A 144 17.06 14.41 2.78
CA ALA A 144 17.37 13.89 1.45
C ALA A 144 16.27 12.95 0.94
N LEU A 145 15.78 12.04 1.79
CA LEU A 145 14.67 11.14 1.44
C LEU A 145 13.32 11.85 1.20
N ASN A 146 13.10 13.03 1.78
CA ASN A 146 11.85 13.79 1.63
C ASN A 146 11.91 14.89 0.56
N THR A 147 13.04 15.09 -0.09
CA THR A 147 13.24 16.22 -0.99
C THR A 147 12.50 16.01 -2.32
N ALA A 148 11.58 16.92 -2.66
CA ALA A 148 10.76 16.83 -3.87
C ALA A 148 11.51 17.15 -5.16
N SER A 149 12.70 17.77 -5.09
CA SER A 149 13.54 18.06 -6.26
C SER A 149 14.37 16.87 -6.73
N ASP A 150 14.39 15.77 -5.98
CA ASP A 150 15.12 14.55 -6.34
C ASP A 150 14.18 13.51 -6.97
N THR A 151 14.75 12.59 -7.75
CA THR A 151 14.00 11.50 -8.38
C THR A 151 13.74 10.36 -7.40
N ASP A 152 12.63 9.65 -7.58
CA ASP A 152 12.30 8.47 -6.78
C ASP A 152 13.39 7.39 -6.84
N ALA A 153 14.03 7.24 -8.01
CA ALA A 153 15.15 6.31 -8.19
C ALA A 153 16.35 6.66 -7.30
N ASN A 154 16.70 7.95 -7.19
CA ASN A 154 17.80 8.41 -6.34
C ASN A 154 17.47 8.23 -4.86
N LYS A 155 16.23 8.54 -4.44
CA LYS A 155 15.78 8.30 -3.04
C LYS A 155 15.84 6.82 -2.67
N VAL A 156 15.39 5.95 -3.57
CA VAL A 156 15.49 4.49 -3.37
C VAL A 156 16.95 4.04 -3.30
N SER A 157 17.81 4.53 -4.19
CA SER A 157 19.25 4.20 -4.16
C SER A 157 19.93 4.67 -2.87
N LEU A 158 19.60 5.88 -2.40
CA LEU A 158 20.07 6.43 -1.13
C LEU A 158 19.60 5.57 0.06
N LEU A 159 18.32 5.19 0.09
CA LEU A 159 17.78 4.27 1.10
C LEU A 159 18.54 2.94 1.10
N GLU A 160 18.69 2.32 -0.07
CA GLU A 160 19.37 1.04 -0.27
C GLU A 160 20.82 1.05 0.21
N SER A 161 21.53 2.17 0.02
CA SER A 161 22.91 2.33 0.49
C SER A 161 23.05 2.18 2.01
N VAL A 162 21.97 2.42 2.78
CA VAL A 162 21.96 2.32 4.24
C VAL A 162 21.48 0.95 4.72
N VAL A 163 20.45 0.39 4.07
CA VAL A 163 19.71 -0.79 4.57
C VAL A 163 20.14 -2.12 3.96
N ASN A 164 20.77 -2.12 2.77
CA ASN A 164 21.19 -3.36 2.11
C ASN A 164 22.19 -4.15 2.98
N GLY A 165 21.96 -5.46 3.07
CA GLY A 165 22.78 -6.37 3.88
C GLY A 165 22.54 -6.28 5.40
N LYS A 166 21.74 -5.31 5.87
CA LYS A 166 21.41 -5.13 7.30
C LYS A 166 19.94 -5.45 7.60
N TYR A 167 19.06 -5.19 6.65
CA TYR A 167 17.61 -5.31 6.80
C TYR A 167 17.08 -6.52 6.02
N SER A 168 15.99 -7.12 6.50
CA SER A 168 15.33 -8.20 5.78
C SER A 168 14.60 -7.65 4.55
N LEU A 169 14.39 -8.51 3.55
CA LEU A 169 13.69 -8.13 2.31
C LEU A 169 12.28 -7.55 2.57
N PRO A 170 11.44 -8.11 3.46
CA PRO A 170 10.16 -7.51 3.81
C PRO A 170 10.28 -6.05 4.29
N THR A 171 11.28 -5.76 5.13
CA THR A 171 11.49 -4.41 5.65
C THR A 171 11.95 -3.46 4.56
N ILE A 172 12.93 -3.88 3.75
CA ILE A 172 13.43 -3.07 2.63
C ILE A 172 12.30 -2.74 1.66
N ASN A 173 11.43 -3.71 1.36
CA ASN A 173 10.29 -3.50 0.47
C ASN A 173 9.32 -2.45 1.02
N LEU A 174 8.99 -2.48 2.31
CA LEU A 174 8.13 -1.44 2.91
C LEU A 174 8.81 -0.07 2.94
N LEU A 175 10.08 0.01 3.32
CA LEU A 175 10.82 1.26 3.35
C LEU A 175 10.90 1.92 1.96
N LYS A 176 11.06 1.13 0.91
CA LYS A 176 11.03 1.62 -0.48
C LYS A 176 9.70 2.28 -0.85
N ARG A 177 8.57 1.79 -0.32
CA ARG A 177 7.24 2.36 -0.61
C ARG A 177 6.98 3.68 0.08
N VAL A 178 7.71 4.00 1.15
CA VAL A 178 7.53 5.25 1.91
C VAL A 178 8.31 6.41 1.27
N VAL A 179 9.37 6.12 0.51
CA VAL A 179 10.25 7.16 -0.08
C VAL A 179 9.85 7.58 -1.50
N VAL A 180 8.87 6.90 -2.10
CA VAL A 180 8.37 7.13 -3.47
C VAL A 180 6.89 7.50 -3.47
#